data_AF-A0A0G0IRQ5-F1
#
_entry.id   AF-A0A0G0IRQ5-F1
#
_cell.length_a   1.000
_cell.length_b   1.000
_cell.length_c   1.000
_cell.angle_alpha   90.00
_cell.angle_beta   90.00
_cell.angle_gamma   90.00
#
_symmetry.space_group_name_H-M   'P 1'
#
loop_
_entity.id
_entity.type
_entity.pdbx_description
1 polymer ?
#
loop_
_entity_poly.entity_id
_entity_poly.type
_entity_poly.pdbx_seq_one_letter_code
_entity_poly.pdbx_strand_id
1 'polypeptide(L)'
;MPKTKEFTDWFKKAQDDLKIVQIVLKEKAPYWVACFHAQQAVEKSLKAAQIYFLNDFQKEHDLVLLLSSLKEKIKIESIYSECLKLSGFYVTTRYPGIKELEITLKDAVVAEKAAEKVINFIKNQIK
;
A
#
# COMPACT_ATOMS: atom_id res chain seq x y z
N MET A 1 1.61 26.25 -0.98
CA MET A 1 0.46 25.35 -0.73
C MET A 1 0.82 24.42 0.42
N PRO A 2 0.18 24.50 1.60
CA PRO A 2 0.48 23.61 2.72
C PRO A 2 0.17 22.13 2.44
N LYS A 3 -0.73 21.85 1.48
CA LYS A 3 -1.23 20.51 1.11
C LYS A 3 -0.16 19.58 0.50
N THR A 4 0.81 20.14 -0.22
CA THR A 4 1.90 19.36 -0.82
C THR A 4 2.84 18.81 0.25
N LYS A 5 3.00 19.50 1.39
CA LYS A 5 3.87 19.03 2.47
C LYS A 5 3.28 17.80 3.17
N GLU A 6 2.00 17.84 3.56
CA GLU A 6 1.35 16.69 4.20
C GLU A 6 1.27 15.48 3.25
N PHE A 7 0.93 15.71 1.98
CA PHE A 7 1.06 14.69 0.95
C PHE A 7 2.46 14.08 0.92
N THR A 8 3.50 14.93 0.83
CA THR A 8 4.89 14.48 0.74
C THR A 8 5.32 13.71 1.98
N ASP A 9 4.89 14.13 3.17
CA ASP A 9 5.22 13.47 4.44
C ASP A 9 4.60 12.06 4.50
N TRP A 10 3.33 11.90 4.10
CA TRP A 10 2.67 10.59 4.01
C TRP A 10 3.23 9.71 2.90
N PHE A 11 3.49 10.29 1.73
CA PHE A 11 4.02 9.58 0.58
C PHE A 11 5.46 9.10 0.84
N LYS A 12 6.26 9.88 1.58
CA LYS A 12 7.59 9.46 2.03
C LYS A 12 7.51 8.24 2.96
N LYS A 13 6.57 8.22 3.91
CA LYS A 13 6.34 7.04 4.75
C LYS A 13 5.97 5.81 3.92
N ALA A 14 5.12 5.96 2.90
CA ALA A 14 4.81 4.88 1.98
C ALA A 14 6.05 4.33 1.25
N GLN A 15 6.96 5.23 0.85
CA GLN A 15 8.24 4.83 0.23
C GLN A 15 9.17 4.13 1.22
N ASP A 16 9.21 4.56 2.48
CA ASP A 16 9.98 3.89 3.52
C ASP A 16 9.46 2.47 3.77
N ASP A 17 8.15 2.24 3.77
CA ASP A 17 7.57 0.89 3.86
C ASP A 17 7.97 0.02 2.67
N LEU A 18 7.89 0.55 1.44
CA LEU A 18 8.34 -0.20 0.25
C LEU A 18 9.83 -0.56 0.32
N LYS A 19 10.66 0.33 0.87
CA LYS A 19 12.08 0.03 1.10
C LYS A 19 12.27 -1.10 2.11
N ILE A 20 11.42 -1.19 3.14
CA ILE A 20 11.44 -2.33 4.08
C ILE A 20 11.11 -3.64 3.35
N VAL A 21 10.12 -3.65 2.45
CA VAL A 21 9.79 -4.83 1.63
C VAL A 21 11.02 -5.32 0.86
N GLN A 22 11.72 -4.41 0.20
CA GLN A 22 12.94 -4.71 -0.58
C GLN A 22 14.06 -5.28 0.31
N ILE A 23 14.24 -4.73 1.52
CA ILE A 23 15.21 -5.25 2.50
C ILE A 23 14.84 -6.65 2.94
N VAL A 24 13.57 -6.90 3.29
CA VAL A 24 13.10 -8.23 3.74
C VAL A 24 13.33 -9.28 2.65
N LEU A 25 13.01 -8.96 1.41
CA LEU A 25 13.24 -9.86 0.27
C LEU A 25 14.73 -10.14 0.04
N LYS A 26 15.58 -9.11 0.11
CA LYS A 26 17.02 -9.24 -0.06
C LYS A 26 17.67 -10.10 1.02
N GLU A 27 17.31 -9.85 2.28
CA GLU A 27 17.87 -10.55 3.44
C GLU A 27 17.19 -11.91 3.70
N LYS A 28 16.20 -12.29 2.87
CA LYS A 28 15.38 -13.50 3.05
C LYS A 28 14.80 -13.61 4.47
N ALA A 29 14.40 -12.47 5.02
CA ALA A 29 13.75 -12.36 6.31
C ALA A 29 12.28 -12.84 6.20
N PRO A 30 11.55 -13.01 7.31
CA PRO A 30 10.20 -13.56 7.29
C PRO A 30 9.29 -12.83 6.29
N TYR A 31 8.84 -13.55 5.26
CA TYR A 31 8.15 -12.96 4.11
C TYR A 31 6.80 -12.32 4.46
N TRP A 32 6.17 -12.72 5.57
CA TRP A 32 4.98 -12.05 6.09
C TRP A 32 5.23 -10.57 6.40
N VAL A 33 6.46 -10.20 6.79
CA VAL A 33 6.87 -8.81 7.04
C VAL A 33 6.83 -8.00 5.74
N ALA A 34 7.31 -8.58 4.64
CA ALA A 34 7.24 -7.97 3.32
C ALA A 34 5.79 -7.75 2.88
N CYS A 35 4.91 -8.74 3.04
CA CYS A 35 3.49 -8.58 2.71
C CYS A 35 2.79 -7.53 3.57
N PHE A 36 3.09 -7.47 4.86
CA PHE A 36 2.57 -6.44 5.77
C PHE A 36 3.01 -5.04 5.35
N HIS A 37 4.31 -4.83 5.14
CA HIS A 37 4.83 -3.52 4.72
C HIS A 37 4.38 -3.14 3.31
N ALA A 38 4.17 -4.08 2.39
CA ALA A 38 3.60 -3.80 1.07
C ALA A 38 2.17 -3.24 1.19
N GLN A 39 1.32 -3.83 2.06
CA GLN A 39 -0.01 -3.29 2.31
C GLN A 39 0.07 -1.89 2.95
N GLN A 40 0.94 -1.70 3.94
CA GLN A 40 1.14 -0.39 4.59
C GLN A 40 1.63 0.69 3.62
N ALA A 41 2.55 0.34 2.72
CA ALA A 41 3.04 1.22 1.67
C ALA A 41 1.89 1.71 0.79
N VAL A 42 1.00 0.80 0.37
CA VAL A 42 -0.18 1.17 -0.41
C VAL A 42 -1.16 2.01 0.41
N GLU A 43 -1.47 1.62 1.65
CA GLU A 43 -2.37 2.35 2.54
C GLU A 43 -1.95 3.83 2.69
N LYS A 44 -0.68 4.05 3.02
CA LYS A 44 -0.12 5.39 3.21
C LYS A 44 -0.10 6.19 1.91
N SER A 45 0.16 5.54 0.76
CA SER A 45 0.13 6.21 -0.54
C SER A 45 -1.29 6.65 -0.93
N LEU A 46 -2.31 5.83 -0.65
CA LEU A 46 -3.71 6.17 -0.89
C LEU A 46 -4.18 7.28 0.05
N LYS A 47 -3.80 7.24 1.33
CA LYS A 47 -4.07 8.33 2.28
C LYS A 47 -3.41 9.64 1.86
N ALA A 48 -2.19 9.58 1.35
CA ALA A 48 -1.54 10.75 0.75
C ALA A 48 -2.40 11.31 -0.41
N ALA A 49 -2.86 10.45 -1.33
CA ALA A 49 -3.74 10.86 -2.42
C ALA A 49 -5.07 11.46 -1.92
N GLN A 50 -5.69 10.91 -0.88
CA GLN A 50 -6.89 11.48 -0.26
C GLN A 50 -6.62 12.89 0.29
N ILE A 51 -5.51 13.09 1.00
CA ILE A 51 -5.11 14.43 1.49
C ILE A 51 -4.98 15.40 0.32
N TYR A 52 -4.34 14.97 -0.77
CA TYR A 52 -4.11 15.80 -1.94
C TYR A 52 -5.42 16.17 -2.67
N PHE A 53 -6.29 15.19 -2.95
CA PHE A 53 -7.48 15.38 -3.80
C PHE A 53 -8.76 15.75 -3.03
N LEU A 54 -8.88 15.32 -1.79
CA LEU A 54 -10.10 15.43 -0.97
C LEU A 54 -9.92 16.34 0.25
N ASN A 55 -8.68 16.73 0.60
CA ASN A 55 -8.38 17.52 1.78
C ASN A 55 -8.83 16.85 3.10
N ASP A 56 -8.83 15.52 3.12
CA ASP A 56 -9.15 14.65 4.25
C ASP A 56 -8.50 13.28 4.02
N PHE A 57 -8.42 12.43 5.04
CA PHE A 57 -8.12 11.02 4.87
C PHE A 57 -8.95 10.16 5.82
N GLN A 58 -9.33 8.99 5.34
CA GLN A 58 -10.13 8.07 6.14
C GLN A 58 -9.22 7.31 7.12
N LYS A 59 -9.67 7.14 8.37
CA LYS A 59 -9.03 6.27 9.36
C LYS A 59 -9.44 4.80 9.15
N GLU A 60 -9.36 4.35 7.90
CA GLU A 60 -9.66 3.01 7.44
C GLU A 60 -8.35 2.31 7.03
N HIS A 61 -8.34 0.98 7.08
CA HIS A 61 -7.20 0.14 6.68
C HIS A 61 -7.49 -0.72 5.45
N ASP A 62 -8.77 -0.88 5.09
CA ASP A 62 -9.14 -1.53 3.84
C ASP A 62 -8.73 -0.69 2.63
N LEU A 63 -7.81 -1.22 1.83
CA LEU A 63 -7.27 -0.53 0.66
C LEU A 63 -8.31 -0.28 -0.43
N VAL A 64 -9.30 -1.15 -0.56
CA VAL A 64 -10.37 -1.03 -1.56
C VAL A 64 -11.31 0.11 -1.17
N LEU A 65 -11.64 0.24 0.12
CA LEU A 65 -12.42 1.38 0.62
C LEU A 65 -11.67 2.70 0.44
N LEU A 66 -10.38 2.75 0.81
CA LEU A 66 -9.54 3.92 0.60
C LEU A 66 -9.48 4.30 -0.88
N LEU A 67 -9.25 3.35 -1.78
CA LEU A 67 -9.20 3.58 -3.22
C LEU A 67 -10.55 4.07 -3.77
N SER A 68 -11.66 3.48 -3.32
CA SER A 68 -13.01 3.82 -3.81
C SER A 68 -13.39 5.27 -3.54
N SER A 69 -12.90 5.87 -2.45
CA SER A 69 -13.10 7.30 -2.17
C SER A 69 -12.48 8.23 -3.22
N LEU A 70 -11.50 7.74 -4.00
CA LEU A 70 -10.76 8.50 -5.00
C LEU A 70 -11.34 8.33 -6.43
N LYS A 71 -12.40 7.54 -6.62
CA LYS A 71 -12.95 7.19 -7.95
C LYS A 71 -13.29 8.38 -8.84
N GLU A 72 -13.74 9.49 -8.24
CA GLU A 72 -14.11 10.72 -8.97
C GLU A 72 -12.88 11.61 -9.31
N LYS A 73 -11.68 11.18 -8.90
CA LYS A 73 -10.44 11.96 -9.00
C LYS A 73 -9.38 11.27 -9.84
N ILE A 74 -9.30 9.94 -9.78
CA ILE A 74 -8.28 9.13 -10.47
C ILE A 74 -8.92 7.86 -11.05
N LYS A 75 -8.29 7.27 -12.08
CA LYS A 75 -8.75 6.03 -12.72
C LYS A 75 -8.42 4.79 -11.89
N ILE A 76 -9.25 4.51 -10.88
CA ILE A 76 -9.00 3.49 -9.85
C ILE A 76 -8.88 2.07 -10.39
N GLU A 77 -9.50 1.77 -11.52
CA GLU A 77 -9.47 0.44 -12.15
C GLU A 77 -8.05 0.01 -12.53
N SER A 78 -7.15 0.97 -12.70
CA SER A 78 -5.73 0.72 -13.04
C SER A 78 -4.97 -0.01 -11.93
N ILE A 79 -5.44 0.10 -10.68
CA ILE A 79 -4.77 -0.40 -9.47
C ILE A 79 -5.71 -1.16 -8.50
N TYR A 80 -6.97 -1.38 -8.89
CA TYR A 80 -7.97 -2.03 -8.04
C TYR A 80 -7.56 -3.46 -7.66
N SER A 81 -7.07 -4.24 -8.63
CA SER A 81 -6.64 -5.62 -8.42
C SER A 81 -5.51 -5.75 -7.39
N GLU A 82 -4.58 -4.81 -7.39
CA GLU A 82 -3.44 -4.75 -6.47
C GLU A 82 -3.91 -4.43 -5.05
N CYS A 83 -4.81 -3.46 -4.91
CA CYS A 83 -5.39 -3.09 -3.61
C CYS A 83 -6.18 -4.24 -3.01
N LEU A 84 -7.05 -4.89 -3.80
CA LEU A 84 -7.82 -6.06 -3.36
C LEU A 84 -6.91 -7.20 -2.90
N LYS A 85 -5.84 -7.47 -3.66
CA LYS A 85 -4.88 -8.52 -3.34
C LYS A 85 -4.13 -8.25 -2.03
N LEU A 86 -3.64 -7.03 -1.85
CA LEU A 86 -2.89 -6.64 -0.66
C LEU A 86 -3.76 -6.57 0.60
N SER A 87 -5.04 -6.19 0.49
CA SER A 87 -6.00 -6.28 1.60
C SER A 87 -6.13 -7.72 2.15
N GLY A 88 -6.02 -8.72 1.27
CA GLY A 88 -6.03 -10.13 1.68
C GLY A 88 -4.86 -10.52 2.58
N PHE A 89 -3.67 -9.95 2.36
CA PHE A 89 -2.48 -10.23 3.19
C PHE A 89 -2.55 -9.57 4.57
N TYR A 90 -3.25 -8.45 4.72
CA TYR A 90 -3.35 -7.74 6.00
C TYR A 90 -4.05 -8.54 7.09
N VAL A 91 -5.03 -9.37 6.72
CA VAL A 91 -5.76 -10.22 7.66
C VAL A 91 -4.92 -11.44 8.05
N THR A 92 -4.24 -12.06 7.08
CA THR A 92 -3.49 -13.30 7.28
C THR A 92 -2.16 -13.09 8.01
N THR A 93 -1.55 -11.91 7.92
CA THR A 93 -0.25 -11.63 8.55
C THR A 93 -0.33 -11.20 10.03
N ARG A 94 -1.52 -10.89 10.56
CA ARG A 94 -1.66 -10.25 11.90
C ARG A 94 -2.12 -11.17 13.03
N TYR A 95 -2.73 -12.32 12.75
CA TYR A 95 -3.31 -13.18 13.78
C TYR A 95 -2.70 -14.58 13.77
N PRO A 96 -1.99 -15.00 14.83
CA PRO A 96 -1.49 -16.36 14.94
C PRO A 96 -2.67 -17.35 14.94
N GLY A 97 -2.57 -18.44 14.16
CA GLY A 97 -3.60 -19.48 14.06
C GLY A 97 -4.63 -19.31 12.94
N ILE A 98 -4.78 -18.11 12.35
CA ILE A 98 -5.56 -17.94 11.10
C ILE A 98 -4.64 -18.25 9.94
N LYS A 99 -4.35 -19.55 9.73
CA LYS A 99 -3.47 -20.05 8.66
C LYS A 99 -2.28 -19.09 8.46
N GLU A 100 -1.22 -19.30 9.24
CA GLU A 100 0.14 -19.19 8.71
C GLU A 100 0.27 -20.21 7.55
N LEU A 101 -0.58 -20.12 6.51
CA LEU A 101 -0.36 -20.69 5.21
C LEU A 101 0.84 -19.92 4.71
N GLU A 102 2.00 -20.44 5.09
CA GLU A 102 3.35 -20.13 4.64
C GLU A 102 3.36 -18.97 3.64
N ILE A 103 3.42 -17.73 4.14
CA ILE A 103 3.68 -16.61 3.25
C ILE A 103 5.00 -16.94 2.56
N THR A 104 4.94 -17.19 1.27
CA THR A 104 6.10 -17.65 0.51
C THR A 104 6.89 -16.45 0.00
N LEU A 105 8.12 -16.72 -0.47
CA LEU A 105 8.88 -15.75 -1.25
C LEU A 105 8.06 -15.22 -2.44
N LYS A 106 7.28 -16.10 -3.10
CA LYS A 106 6.44 -15.73 -4.24
C LYS A 106 5.38 -14.71 -3.84
N ASP A 107 4.75 -14.89 -2.68
CA ASP A 107 3.74 -13.96 -2.16
C ASP A 107 4.35 -12.59 -1.84
N ALA A 108 5.53 -12.58 -1.21
CA ALA A 108 6.24 -11.33 -0.92
C ALA A 108 6.68 -10.58 -2.19
N VAL A 109 7.21 -11.27 -3.20
CA VAL A 109 7.57 -10.67 -4.50
C VAL A 109 6.34 -10.13 -5.23
N VAL A 110 5.21 -10.84 -5.12
CA VAL A 110 3.94 -10.38 -5.67
C VAL A 110 3.43 -9.14 -4.95
N ALA A 111 3.57 -9.09 -3.62
CA ALA A 111 3.17 -7.96 -2.80
C ALA A 111 4.03 -6.72 -3.09
N GLU A 112 5.35 -6.89 -3.25
CA GLU A 112 6.28 -5.84 -3.68
C GLU A 112 5.85 -5.22 -5.00
N LYS A 113 5.67 -6.04 -6.04
CA LYS A 113 5.26 -5.56 -7.38
C LYS A 113 3.91 -4.83 -7.36
N ALA A 114 2.96 -5.32 -6.56
CA ALA A 114 1.68 -4.66 -6.38
C ALA A 114 1.86 -3.28 -5.72
N ALA A 115 2.65 -3.19 -4.65
CA ALA A 115 2.92 -1.93 -3.96
C ALA A 115 3.66 -0.93 -4.86
N GLU A 116 4.68 -1.37 -5.61
CA GLU A 116 5.40 -0.53 -6.58
C GLU A 116 4.47 0.04 -7.65
N LYS A 117 3.60 -0.79 -8.22
CA LYS A 117 2.63 -0.36 -9.24
C LYS A 117 1.70 0.71 -8.69
N VAL A 118 1.14 0.50 -7.50
CA VAL A 118 0.22 1.47 -6.87
C VAL A 118 0.93 2.79 -6.55
N ILE A 119 2.10 2.73 -5.92
CA ILE A 119 2.88 3.92 -5.55
C ILE A 119 3.24 4.73 -6.80
N ASN A 120 3.73 4.08 -7.86
CA ASN A 120 4.05 4.76 -9.11
C ASN A 120 2.82 5.37 -9.78
N PHE A 121 1.69 4.65 -9.75
CA PHE A 121 0.43 5.18 -10.27
C PHE A 121 0.01 6.46 -9.54
N ILE A 122 0.00 6.44 -8.20
CA ILE A 122 -0.39 7.60 -7.37
C ILE A 122 0.58 8.77 -7.58
N LYS A 123 1.88 8.51 -7.61
CA LYS A 123 2.90 9.54 -7.90
C LYS A 123 2.59 10.27 -9.22
N ASN A 124 2.16 9.55 -10.24
CA ASN A 124 1.85 10.11 -11.56
C ASN A 124 0.51 10.86 -11.62
N GLN A 125 -0.35 10.77 -10.60
CA GLN A 125 -1.58 11.57 -10.53
C GLN A 125 -1.34 12.98 -10.00
N ILE A 126 -0.16 13.26 -9.45
CA ILE A 126 0.14 14.48 -8.71
C ILE A 126 1.19 15.27 -9.50
N LYS A 127 0.86 16.53 -9.79
CA LYS A 127 1.68 17.48 -10.56
C LYS A 127 2.16 18.61 -9.66
#